data_AF-A0A1G7KPT4-F1
#
_entry.id   AF-A0A1G7KPT4-F1
#
_cell.length_a   1.000
_cell.length_b   1.000
_cell.length_c   1.000
_cell.angle_alpha   90.00
_cell.angle_beta   90.00
_cell.angle_gamma   90.00
#
_symmetry.space_group_name_H-M   'P 1'
#
loop_
_entity.id
_entity.type
_entity.pdbx_description
1 polymer ?
#
loop_
_entity_poly.entity_id
_entity_poly.type
_entity_poly.pdbx_seq_one_letter_code
_entity_poly.pdbx_strand_id
1 'polypeptide(L)'
;MADTGVPARSSVLAPSAAEIVVGLLGAVVISVVANSLIALIAIRFIPEGTDRVGLAVVEYGPASVIGVVVGAIGWYLIRRHTADPKRVLRVVVPVSVLVSFIPDLGILAGGATFVNSFALMHMHAVVAAATVLVLVRVLPLSKK
;
A
#
# COMPACT_ATOMS: atom_id res chain seq x y z
N MET A 1 34.94 -10.98 39.31
CA MET A 1 34.67 -11.56 37.98
C MET A 1 33.23 -11.19 37.66
N ALA A 2 33.03 -10.16 36.83
CA ALA A 2 31.72 -9.54 36.62
C ALA A 2 31.01 -10.22 35.44
N ASP A 3 29.85 -10.81 35.71
CA ASP A 3 28.95 -11.33 34.68
C ASP A 3 28.35 -10.16 33.90
N THR A 4 28.98 -9.82 32.78
CA THR A 4 28.42 -8.93 31.76
C THR A 4 27.65 -9.78 30.74
N GLY A 5 26.63 -10.48 31.23
CA GLY A 5 25.63 -11.11 30.39
C GLY A 5 24.76 -10.03 29.74
N VAL A 6 25.17 -9.53 28.57
CA VAL A 6 24.29 -8.75 27.69
C VAL A 6 23.04 -9.60 27.46
N PRO A 7 21.82 -9.16 27.83
CA PRO A 7 20.64 -9.94 27.55
C PRO A 7 20.51 -10.05 26.04
N ALA A 8 20.70 -11.28 25.54
CA ALA A 8 20.41 -11.65 24.18
C ALA A 8 18.98 -11.17 23.88
N ARG A 9 18.83 -10.23 22.94
CA ARG A 9 17.50 -9.83 22.45
C ARG A 9 16.77 -11.10 22.06
N SER A 10 15.70 -11.38 22.79
CA SER A 10 14.82 -12.52 22.64
C SER A 10 14.30 -12.58 21.20
N SER A 11 14.87 -13.45 20.39
CA SER A 11 14.49 -13.71 19.00
C SER A 11 13.19 -14.52 18.85
N VAL A 12 12.28 -14.44 19.83
CA VAL A 12 11.12 -15.35 19.96
C VAL A 12 9.76 -14.63 20.09
N LEU A 13 9.72 -13.30 20.19
CA LEU A 13 8.44 -12.59 20.37
C LEU A 13 7.82 -12.24 19.01
N ALA A 14 6.54 -12.58 18.86
CA ALA A 14 5.71 -12.09 17.77
C ALA A 14 5.80 -10.55 17.67
N PRO A 15 5.67 -9.97 16.45
CA PRO A 15 5.74 -8.52 16.26
C PRO A 15 4.83 -7.79 17.24
N SER A 16 5.37 -6.81 17.94
CA SER A 16 4.61 -5.97 18.84
C SER A 16 3.62 -5.09 18.07
N ALA A 17 2.52 -4.69 18.70
CA ALA A 17 1.55 -3.78 18.09
C ALA A 17 2.21 -2.46 17.63
N ALA A 18 3.21 -1.98 18.38
CA ALA A 18 3.99 -0.79 18.04
C ALA A 18 4.77 -0.97 16.73
N GLU A 19 5.42 -2.11 16.50
CA GLU A 19 6.14 -2.38 15.25
C GLU A 19 5.20 -2.45 14.05
N ILE A 20 4.00 -3.02 14.22
CA ILE A 20 2.98 -3.05 13.17
C ILE A 20 2.53 -1.63 12.83
N VAL A 21 2.20 -0.82 13.85
CA VAL A 21 1.76 0.57 13.66
C VAL A 21 2.85 1.39 12.96
N VAL A 22 4.10 1.31 13.42
CA VAL A 22 5.23 2.01 12.79
C VAL A 22 5.43 1.54 11.35
N GLY A 23 5.30 0.25 11.08
CA GLY A 23 5.34 -0.29 9.73
C GLY A 23 4.26 0.32 8.84
N LEU A 24 3.00 0.30 9.28
CA LEU A 24 1.87 0.85 8.51
C LEU A 24 2.01 2.35 8.27
N LEU A 25 2.47 3.12 9.26
CA LEU A 25 2.81 4.53 9.08
C LEU A 25 3.91 4.70 8.02
N GLY A 26 4.94 3.86 8.05
CA GLY A 26 5.96 3.82 7.00
C GLY A 26 5.38 3.55 5.61
N ALA A 27 4.45 2.60 5.48
CA ALA A 27 3.77 2.32 4.21
C ALA A 27 2.98 3.54 3.70
N VAL A 28 2.27 4.23 4.59
CA VAL A 28 1.53 5.46 4.26
C VAL A 28 2.49 6.55 3.78
N VAL A 29 3.56 6.82 4.52
CA VAL A 29 4.55 7.85 4.15
C VAL A 29 5.17 7.55 2.79
N ILE A 30 5.63 6.31 2.56
CA ILE A 30 6.18 5.88 1.28
C ILE A 30 5.17 6.09 0.15
N SER A 31 3.91 5.70 0.38
CA SER A 31 2.84 5.85 -0.61
C SER A 31 2.57 7.31 -0.95
N VAL A 32 2.42 8.18 0.05
CA VAL A 32 2.15 9.61 -0.16
C VAL A 32 3.30 10.29 -0.89
N VAL A 33 4.55 9.99 -0.52
CA VAL A 33 5.72 10.56 -1.21
C VAL A 33 5.78 10.10 -2.67
N ALA A 34 5.63 8.81 -2.93
CA ALA A 34 5.66 8.28 -4.29
C ALA A 34 4.47 8.79 -5.14
N ASN A 35 3.27 8.86 -4.56
CA ASN A 35 2.09 9.42 -5.22
C ASN A 35 2.26 10.92 -5.47
N SER A 36 2.93 11.66 -4.58
CA SER A 36 3.27 13.07 -4.83
C SER A 36 4.15 13.21 -6.06
N LEU A 37 5.15 12.35 -6.23
CA LEU A 37 6.00 12.36 -7.43
C LEU A 37 5.21 12.01 -8.69
N ILE A 38 4.33 11.01 -8.63
CA ILE A 38 3.46 10.64 -9.75
C ILE A 38 2.55 11.81 -10.12
N ALA A 39 1.89 12.44 -9.15
CA ALA A 39 1.02 13.59 -9.37
C ALA A 39 1.78 14.76 -10.01
N LEU A 40 2.96 15.10 -9.46
CA LEU A 40 3.80 16.18 -9.97
C LEU A 40 4.21 15.96 -11.42
N ILE A 41 4.52 14.71 -11.80
CA ILE A 41 4.87 14.36 -13.18
C ILE A 41 3.61 14.41 -14.06
N ALA A 42 2.52 13.76 -13.65
CA ALA A 42 1.28 13.64 -14.44
C ALA A 42 0.69 15.00 -14.78
N ILE A 43 0.65 15.93 -13.82
CA ILE A 43 0.11 17.28 -13.98
C ILE A 43 0.79 18.04 -15.13
N ARG A 44 2.06 17.75 -15.45
CA ARG A 44 2.79 18.41 -16.56
C ARG A 44 2.29 17.98 -17.94
N PHE A 45 1.64 16.83 -18.03
CA PHE A 45 1.11 16.27 -19.27
C PHE A 45 -0.41 16.44 -19.39
N ILE A 46 -1.07 17.02 -18.38
CA ILE A 46 -2.50 17.30 -18.37
C ILE A 46 -2.72 18.75 -18.83
N PRO A 47 -3.47 18.99 -19.92
CA PRO A 47 -3.72 20.34 -20.43
C PRO A 47 -4.32 21.28 -19.39
N GLU A 48 -3.95 22.56 -19.46
CA GLU A 48 -4.55 23.59 -18.61
C GLU A 48 -6.06 23.70 -18.89
N GLY A 49 -6.85 23.91 -17.84
CA GLY A 49 -8.32 23.97 -17.94
C GLY A 49 -9.03 22.62 -17.97
N THR A 50 -8.30 21.49 -17.88
CA THR A 50 -8.90 20.16 -17.69
C THR A 50 -8.89 19.74 -16.21
N ASP A 51 -9.94 19.04 -15.79
CA ASP A 51 -10.07 18.57 -14.41
C ASP A 51 -9.00 17.52 -14.07
N ARG A 52 -8.38 17.68 -12.90
CA ARG A 52 -7.28 16.84 -12.36
C ARG A 52 -7.77 16.00 -11.19
N VAL A 53 -8.80 15.22 -11.45
CA VAL A 53 -9.53 14.46 -10.43
C VAL A 53 -8.62 13.41 -9.78
N GLY A 54 -8.55 13.41 -8.46
CA GLY A 54 -7.82 12.43 -7.66
C GLY A 54 -6.31 12.70 -7.55
N LEU A 55 -5.78 13.74 -8.19
CA LEU A 55 -4.35 14.07 -8.17
C LEU A 55 -3.99 15.07 -7.06
N ALA A 56 -4.96 15.61 -6.33
CA ALA A 56 -4.69 16.48 -5.20
C ALA A 56 -4.32 15.65 -3.95
N VAL A 57 -3.36 16.15 -3.16
CA VAL A 57 -2.90 15.50 -1.91
C VAL A 57 -4.06 15.20 -0.96
N VAL A 58 -5.03 16.12 -0.89
CA VAL A 58 -6.23 15.99 -0.06
C VAL A 58 -7.16 14.86 -0.51
N GLU A 59 -7.06 14.42 -1.77
CA GLU A 59 -7.84 13.32 -2.33
C GLU A 59 -7.10 11.99 -2.17
N TYR A 60 -5.88 11.89 -2.71
CA TYR A 60 -5.14 10.63 -2.68
C TYR A 60 -4.54 10.29 -1.32
N GLY A 61 -4.28 11.28 -0.46
CA GLY A 61 -3.69 11.08 0.87
C GLY A 61 -4.57 10.20 1.76
N PRO A 62 -5.82 10.61 2.04
CA PRO A 62 -6.78 9.78 2.76
C PRO A 62 -7.05 8.43 2.07
N ALA A 63 -7.16 8.41 0.74
CA ALA A 63 -7.36 7.17 -0.02
C ALA A 63 -6.18 6.18 0.17
N SER A 64 -4.95 6.68 0.22
CA SER A 64 -3.76 5.86 0.47
C SER A 64 -3.79 5.24 1.86
N VAL A 65 -4.21 6.01 2.88
CA VAL A 65 -4.38 5.51 4.25
C VAL A 65 -5.41 4.38 4.28
N ILE A 66 -6.57 4.59 3.65
CA ILE A 66 -7.63 3.58 3.55
C ILE A 66 -7.10 2.32 2.86
N GLY A 67 -6.41 2.47 1.73
CA GLY A 67 -5.81 1.35 0.98
C GLY A 67 -4.82 0.54 1.82
N VAL A 68 -3.93 1.21 2.57
CA VAL A 68 -2.98 0.54 3.48
C VAL A 68 -3.71 -0.23 4.58
N VAL A 69 -4.71 0.39 5.22
CA VAL A 69 -5.47 -0.24 6.32
C VAL A 69 -6.24 -1.46 5.82
N VAL A 70 -6.98 -1.32 4.72
CA VAL A 70 -7.74 -2.43 4.10
C VAL A 70 -6.79 -3.54 3.66
N GLY A 71 -5.65 -3.20 3.05
CA GLY A 71 -4.62 -4.16 2.65
C GLY A 71 -4.04 -4.92 3.85
N ALA A 72 -3.77 -4.23 4.96
CA ALA A 72 -3.30 -4.84 6.20
C ALA A 72 -4.33 -5.80 6.81
N ILE A 73 -5.61 -5.42 6.84
CA ILE A 73 -6.70 -6.29 7.30
C ILE A 73 -6.79 -7.53 6.41
N GLY A 74 -6.82 -7.37 5.08
CA GLY A 74 -6.85 -8.48 4.13
C GLY A 74 -5.66 -9.44 4.31
N TRP A 75 -4.45 -8.89 4.47
CA TRP A 75 -3.25 -9.67 4.75
C TRP A 75 -3.36 -10.48 6.03
N TYR A 76 -3.80 -9.85 7.13
CA TYR A 76 -4.00 -10.50 8.41
C TYR A 76 -5.00 -11.66 8.32
N LEU A 77 -6.15 -11.42 7.69
CA LEU A 77 -7.21 -12.43 7.53
C LEU A 77 -6.71 -13.62 6.69
N ILE A 78 -6.06 -13.36 5.55
CA ILE A 78 -5.52 -14.43 4.69
C ILE A 78 -4.46 -15.22 5.44
N ARG A 79 -3.55 -14.55 6.15
CA ARG A 79 -2.53 -15.20 6.98
C ARG A 79 -3.13 -16.06 8.09
N ARG A 80 -4.25 -15.64 8.70
CA ARG A 80 -4.88 -16.33 9.83
C ARG A 80 -5.73 -17.54 9.43
N HIS A 81 -6.37 -17.48 8.27
CA HIS A 81 -7.42 -18.43 7.87
C HIS A 81 -7.04 -19.34 6.68
N THR A 82 -5.93 -19.07 5.99
CA THR A 82 -5.55 -19.84 4.80
C THR A 82 -4.46 -20.87 5.12
N ALA A 83 -4.58 -22.08 4.55
CA ALA A 83 -3.57 -23.13 4.67
C ALA A 83 -2.24 -22.75 3.98
N ASP A 84 -2.30 -22.11 2.80
CA ASP A 84 -1.16 -21.53 2.08
C ASP A 84 -1.41 -20.03 1.75
N PRO A 85 -1.11 -19.12 2.69
CA PRO A 85 -1.27 -17.68 2.50
C PRO A 85 -0.46 -17.13 1.33
N LYS A 86 0.72 -17.72 1.03
CA LYS A 86 1.62 -17.22 -0.02
C LYS A 86 1.04 -17.43 -1.41
N ARG A 87 0.38 -18.56 -1.65
CA ARG A 87 -0.30 -18.82 -2.92
C ARG A 87 -1.51 -17.92 -3.08
N VAL A 88 -2.31 -17.73 -2.03
CA VAL A 88 -3.50 -16.87 -2.09
C VAL A 88 -3.13 -15.40 -2.30
N LEU A 89 -2.15 -14.86 -1.56
CA LEU A 89 -1.72 -13.47 -1.71
C LEU A 89 -1.13 -13.18 -3.09
N ARG A 90 -0.51 -14.17 -3.75
CA ARG A 90 -0.03 -14.04 -5.15
C ARG A 90 -1.15 -13.81 -6.16
N VAL A 91 -2.40 -14.15 -5.82
CA VAL A 91 -3.58 -13.92 -6.67
C VAL A 91 -4.37 -12.73 -6.16
N VAL A 92 -4.66 -12.69 -4.86
CA VAL A 92 -5.48 -11.64 -4.25
C VAL A 92 -4.85 -10.27 -4.39
N VAL A 93 -3.53 -10.12 -4.21
CA VAL A 93 -2.89 -8.80 -4.33
C VAL A 93 -3.04 -8.24 -5.76
N PRO A 94 -2.63 -8.95 -6.84
CA PRO A 94 -2.86 -8.46 -8.20
C PRO A 94 -4.34 -8.21 -8.52
N VAL A 95 -5.24 -9.12 -8.11
CA VAL A 95 -6.68 -8.96 -8.35
C VAL A 95 -7.22 -7.73 -7.65
N SER A 96 -6.85 -7.48 -6.39
CA SER A 96 -7.27 -6.29 -5.66
C SER A 96 -6.77 -5.01 -6.31
N VAL A 97 -5.55 -4.99 -6.86
CA VAL A 97 -5.04 -3.85 -7.62
C VAL A 97 -5.88 -3.63 -8.88
N LEU A 98 -6.15 -4.67 -9.65
CA LEU A 98 -6.99 -4.57 -10.85
C LEU A 98 -8.42 -4.10 -10.54
N VAL A 99 -9.04 -4.63 -9.48
CA VAL A 99 -10.36 -4.19 -9.02
C VAL A 99 -10.32 -2.72 -8.57
N SER A 100 -9.23 -2.29 -7.94
CA SER A 100 -9.07 -0.89 -7.52
C SER A 100 -8.93 0.10 -8.67
N PHE A 101 -8.74 -0.35 -9.91
CA PHE A 101 -8.72 0.51 -11.10
C PHE A 101 -10.12 0.84 -11.64
N ILE A 102 -11.18 0.18 -11.15
CA ILE A 102 -12.56 0.43 -11.61
C ILE A 102 -12.96 1.91 -11.45
N PRO A 103 -12.71 2.57 -10.29
CA PRO A 103 -12.96 4.00 -10.15
C PRO A 103 -12.17 4.85 -11.16
N ASP A 104 -10.92 4.51 -11.44
CA ASP A 104 -10.05 5.24 -12.39
C ASP A 104 -10.61 5.18 -13.81
N LEU A 105 -11.09 3.99 -14.22
CA LEU A 105 -11.76 3.81 -15.50
C LEU A 105 -13.10 4.54 -15.56
N GLY A 106 -13.81 4.65 -14.42
CA GLY A 106 -15.00 5.47 -14.30
C GLY A 106 -14.71 6.97 -14.50
N ILE A 107 -13.62 7.47 -13.90
CA ILE A 107 -13.14 8.84 -14.08
C ILE A 107 -12.75 9.09 -15.55
N LEU A 108 -12.06 8.14 -16.20
CA LEU A 108 -11.74 8.21 -17.62
C LEU A 108 -13.00 8.28 -18.50
N ALA A 109 -13.97 7.40 -18.24
CA ALA A 109 -15.23 7.37 -18.96
C ALA A 109 -16.07 8.65 -18.73
N GLY A 110 -15.88 9.30 -17.58
CA GLY A 110 -16.47 10.59 -17.23
C GLY A 110 -15.84 11.81 -17.93
N GLY A 111 -14.81 11.61 -18.78
CA GLY A 111 -14.19 12.66 -19.57
C GLY A 111 -12.85 13.17 -19.05
N ALA A 112 -12.31 12.58 -17.98
CA ALA A 112 -10.95 12.89 -17.57
C ALA A 112 -9.92 12.45 -18.62
N THR A 113 -8.73 13.03 -18.57
CA THR A 113 -7.66 12.66 -19.52
C THR A 113 -7.16 11.24 -19.27
N PHE A 114 -6.67 10.58 -20.33
CA PHE A 114 -6.00 9.27 -20.21
C PHE A 114 -4.83 9.33 -19.22
N VAL A 115 -4.04 10.41 -19.27
CA VAL A 115 -2.91 10.63 -18.36
C VAL A 115 -3.37 10.70 -16.90
N ASN A 116 -4.47 11.39 -16.60
CA ASN A 116 -5.01 11.47 -15.23
C ASN A 116 -5.32 10.07 -14.69
N SER A 117 -6.12 9.31 -15.44
CA SER A 117 -6.59 7.99 -15.02
C SER A 117 -5.44 6.98 -14.91
N PHE A 118 -4.50 7.02 -15.87
CA PHE A 118 -3.30 6.19 -15.82
C PHE A 118 -2.41 6.50 -14.61
N ALA A 119 -2.30 7.78 -14.22
CA ALA A 119 -1.58 8.18 -13.03
C ALA A 119 -2.24 7.65 -11.75
N LEU A 120 -3.57 7.70 -11.65
CA LEU A 120 -4.29 7.11 -10.51
C LEU A 120 -4.07 5.59 -10.40
N MET A 121 -4.16 4.87 -11.51
CA MET A 121 -3.87 3.43 -11.55
C MET A 121 -2.44 3.13 -11.06
N HIS A 122 -1.47 3.99 -11.40
CA HIS A 122 -0.10 3.87 -10.89
C HIS A 122 -0.02 4.11 -9.39
N MET A 123 -0.75 5.10 -8.87
CA MET A 123 -0.81 5.34 -7.42
C MET A 123 -1.39 4.13 -6.66
N HIS A 124 -2.42 3.49 -7.19
CA HIS A 124 -2.98 2.24 -6.62
C HIS A 124 -1.93 1.13 -6.56
N ALA A 125 -1.17 0.93 -7.65
CA ALA A 125 -0.09 -0.05 -7.69
C ALA A 125 1.03 0.27 -6.67
N VAL A 126 1.39 1.54 -6.52
CA VAL A 126 2.38 2.01 -5.54
C VAL A 126 1.92 1.74 -4.11
N VAL A 127 0.68 2.10 -3.77
CA VAL A 127 0.11 1.87 -2.43
C VAL A 127 0.13 0.38 -2.11
N ALA A 128 -0.30 -0.47 -3.05
CA ALA A 128 -0.28 -1.91 -2.88
C ALA A 128 1.14 -2.46 -2.69
N ALA A 129 2.10 -2.03 -3.51
CA ALA A 129 3.49 -2.44 -3.41
C ALA A 129 4.13 -2.02 -2.07
N ALA A 130 3.98 -0.76 -1.68
CA ALA A 130 4.48 -0.24 -0.41
C ALA A 130 3.90 -1.02 0.78
N THR A 131 2.57 -1.25 0.76
CA THR A 131 1.87 -2.04 1.77
C THR A 131 2.41 -3.46 1.87
N VAL A 132 2.56 -4.17 0.75
CA VAL A 132 3.08 -5.54 0.73
C VAL A 132 4.53 -5.60 1.22
N LEU A 133 5.39 -4.67 0.79
CA LEU A 133 6.80 -4.62 1.21
C LEU A 133 6.97 -4.43 2.72
N VAL A 134 6.09 -3.64 3.32
CA VAL A 134 6.03 -3.46 4.77
C VAL A 134 5.47 -4.71 5.44
N LEU A 135 4.31 -5.21 5.00
CA LEU A 135 3.61 -6.33 5.64
C LEU A 135 4.42 -7.64 5.60
N VAL A 136 5.20 -7.88 4.54
CA VAL A 136 6.13 -9.02 4.48
C VAL A 136 7.17 -8.95 5.61
N ARG A 137 7.59 -7.75 6.02
CA ARG A 137 8.56 -7.55 7.11
C ARG A 137 7.92 -7.58 8.48
N VAL A 138 6.82 -6.85 8.69
CA VAL A 138 6.20 -6.71 10.01
C VAL A 138 5.24 -7.85 10.35
N LEU A 139 4.70 -8.56 9.35
CA LEU A 139 3.78 -9.68 9.52
C LEU A 139 4.15 -10.85 8.59
N PRO A 140 5.30 -11.49 8.81
CA PRO A 140 5.80 -12.54 7.92
C PRO A 140 4.86 -13.73 7.84
N LEU A 141 4.79 -14.30 6.63
CA LEU A 141 4.03 -15.50 6.32
C LEU A 141 4.84 -16.71 6.77
N SER A 142 4.37 -17.42 7.79
CA SER A 142 5.05 -18.60 8.32
C SER A 142 5.25 -19.64 7.22
N LYS A 143 6.42 -20.30 7.19
CA LYS A 143 6.63 -21.49 6.36
C LYS A 143 5.97 -22.65 7.12
N LYS A 144 4.88 -23.20 6.58
CA LYS A 144 4.56 -24.60 6.84
C LYS A 144 5.42 -25.45 5.92
#